data_AF-X1GMN0-F1
#
_entry.id   AF-X1GMN0-F1
#
_cell.length_a   1.000
_cell.length_b   1.000
_cell.length_c   1.000
_cell.angle_alpha   90.00
_cell.angle_beta   90.00
_cell.angle_gamma   90.00
#
_symmetry.space_group_name_H-M   'P 1'
#
loop_
_entity.id
_entity.type
_entity.pdbx_description
1 polymer ?
#
loop_
_entity_poly.entity_id
_entity_poly.type
_entity_poly.pdbx_seq_one_letter_code
_entity_poly.pdbx_strand_id
1 'polypeptide(L)' 'MKQLTARLGEEKISKLLVNLSLPATIGMMVTALYNLVDTIFVGRGVGAIAIGGLT' A
#
# COMPACT_ATOMS: atom_id res chain seq x y z
N MET A 1 17.46 -10.67 14.17
CA MET A 1 17.60 -9.27 13.70
C MET A 1 18.95 -8.97 13.02
N LYS A 2 20.10 -9.46 13.53
CA LYS A 2 21.44 -9.15 12.94
C LYS A 2 21.62 -9.51 11.45
N GLN A 3 21.05 -10.61 10.96
CA GLN A 3 21.21 -11.00 9.55
C GLN A 3 20.34 -10.21 8.54
N LEU A 4 19.19 -9.69 8.99
CA LEU A 4 18.31 -8.90 8.13
C LEU A 4 18.95 -7.55 7.79
N THR A 5 19.58 -6.94 8.79
CA THR A 5 20.31 -5.67 8.65
C THR A 5 21.62 -5.86 7.88
N ALA A 6 22.31 -7.00 8.03
CA ALA A 6 23.51 -7.30 7.26
C ALA A 6 23.24 -7.30 5.74
N ARG A 7 22.11 -7.87 5.31
CA ARG A 7 21.68 -7.86 3.90
C ARG A 7 21.48 -6.46 3.32
N LEU A 8 21.03 -5.50 4.13
CA LEU A 8 20.82 -4.12 3.69
C LEU A 8 22.14 -3.38 3.41
N GLY A 9 23.26 -3.80 4.03
CA GLY A 9 24.59 -3.21 3.85
C GLY A 9 25.49 -3.96 2.86
N GLU A 10 25.23 -5.24 2.59
CA GLU A 10 26.08 -6.08 1.72
C GLU A 10 25.50 -6.32 0.32
N GLU A 11 24.18 -6.26 0.11
CA GLU A 11 23.59 -6.43 -1.23
C GLU A 11 23.65 -5.14 -2.07
N LYS A 12 23.70 -5.32 -3.41
CA LYS A 12 23.63 -4.21 -4.37
C LYS A 12 22.34 -3.40 -4.16
N ILE A 13 22.47 -2.08 -4.10
CA ILE A 13 21.37 -1.13 -3.89
C ILE A 13 20.23 -1.36 -4.89
N SER A 14 20.51 -1.63 -6.16
CA SER A 14 19.49 -1.88 -7.18
C SER A 14 18.63 -3.12 -6.89
N LYS A 15 19.22 -4.18 -6.34
CA LYS A 15 18.52 -5.41 -5.97
C LYS A 15 17.65 -5.17 -4.73
N LEU A 16 18.17 -4.44 -3.75
CA LEU A 16 17.43 -4.04 -2.55
C LEU A 16 16.22 -3.16 -2.89
N LEU A 17 16.39 -2.17 -3.78
CA LEU A 17 15.31 -1.31 -4.24
C LEU A 17 14.19 -2.13 -4.86
N VAL A 18 14.47 -3.03 -5.81
CA VAL A 18 13.42 -3.84 -6.42
C VAL A 18 12.75 -4.77 -5.41
N ASN A 19 13.54 -5.43 -4.55
CA ASN A 19 13.02 -6.39 -3.57
C ASN A 19 12.13 -5.74 -2.50
N LEU A 20 12.35 -4.46 -2.18
CA LEU A 20 11.55 -3.73 -1.18
C LEU A 20 10.45 -2.89 -1.82
N SER A 21 10.75 -2.17 -2.90
CA SER A 21 9.81 -1.28 -3.57
C SER A 21 8.71 -2.03 -4.28
N LEU A 22 9.00 -3.17 -4.93
CA LEU A 22 7.96 -3.92 -5.65
C LEU A 22 6.82 -4.39 -4.72
N PRO A 23 7.08 -5.10 -3.60
CA PRO A 23 6.01 -5.48 -2.69
C PRO A 23 5.36 -4.26 -2.00
N ALA A 24 6.12 -3.20 -1.70
CA ALA A 24 5.55 -1.98 -1.13
C ALA A 24 4.58 -1.28 -2.08
N THR A 25 4.94 -1.14 -3.36
CA THR A 25 4.08 -0.54 -4.40
C THR A 25 2.81 -1.37 -4.60
N ILE A 26 2.91 -2.70 -4.66
CA ILE A 26 1.74 -3.58 -4.76
C ILE A 26 0.84 -3.40 -3.53
N GLY A 27 1.41 -3.40 -2.32
CA GLY A 27 0.65 -3.19 -1.09
C GLY A 27 -0.11 -1.86 -1.10
N MET A 28 0.56 -0.76 -1.46
CA MET A 28 -0.09 0.54 -1.59
C MET A 28 -1.19 0.56 -2.65
N MET A 29 -0.99 -0.13 -3.78
CA MET A 29 -1.98 -0.21 -4.85
C MET A 29 -3.22 -0.98 -4.40
N VAL A 30 -3.07 -2.08 -3.68
CA VAL A 30 -4.19 -2.84 -3.10
C VAL A 30 -4.96 -2.00 -2.09
N THR A 31 -4.27 -1.26 -1.21
CA THR A 31 -4.93 -0.35 -0.25
C THR A 31 -5.71 0.74 -0.96
N ALA A 32 -5.16 1.35 -2.00
CA ALA A 32 -5.84 2.37 -2.79
C ALA A 32 -7.09 1.81 -3.50
N LEU A 33 -6.99 0.60 -4.05
CA LEU A 33 -8.13 -0.08 -4.67
C LEU A 33 -9.20 -0.43 -3.64
N TYR A 34 -8.82 -0.90 -2.45
CA TYR A 34 -9.76 -1.13 -1.36
C TYR A 34 -10.51 0.16 -1.00
N ASN A 35 -9.79 1.27 -0.79
CA ASN A 35 -10.41 2.56 -0.48
C ASN A 35 -11.34 3.05 -1.60
N LEU A 36 -10.96 2.85 -2.87
CA LEU A 36 -11.79 3.21 -4.02
C LEU A 36 -13.09 2.39 -4.05
N VAL A 37 -12.98 1.07 -3.87
CA VAL A 37 -14.12 0.17 -3.85
C VAL A 37 -15.02 0.49 -2.65
N ASP A 38 -14.45 0.61 -1.45
CA ASP A 38 -15.18 0.97 -0.23
C ASP A 38 -15.96 2.28 -0.42
N THR A 39 -15.31 3.32 -0.97
CA THR A 39 -15.97 4.59 -1.29
C THR A 39 -17.13 4.45 -2.28
N ILE A 40 -16.99 3.60 -3.31
CA ILE A 40 -18.07 3.35 -4.29
C ILE A 40 -19.26 2.63 -3.62
N PHE A 41 -18.99 1.64 -2.78
CA PHE A 41 -20.03 0.88 -2.09
C PHE A 41 -20.73 1.71 -1.02
N VAL A 42 -19.96 2.44 -0.20
CA VAL A 42 -20.47 3.39 0.79
C VAL A 42 -21.27 4.50 0.10
N GLY A 43 -20.76 5.06 -1.00
CA GLY A 43 -21.43 6.10 -1.78
C GLY A 43 -22.74 5.65 -2.41
N ARG A 44 -22.83 4.38 -2.85
CA ARG A 44 -24.07 3.79 -3.38
C ARG A 44 -25.05 3.33 -2.30
N GLY A 45 -24.56 2.89 -1.15
CA GLY A 45 -25.39 2.33 -0.07
C GLY A 45 -25.94 3.38 0.90
N VAL A 46 -25.16 4.42 1.22
CA VAL A 46 -25.49 5.41 2.27
C VAL A 46 -25.62 6.84 1.67
N GLY A 47 -25.24 7.04 0.42
CA GLY A 47 -25.31 8.31 -0.29
C GLY A 47 -24.08 9.21 -0.06
N ALA A 48 -24.05 10.36 -0.74
CA ALA A 48 -22.87 11.25 -0.78
C ALA A 48 -22.40 11.77 0.60
N ILE A 49 -23.27 11.79 1.62
CA ILE A 49 -22.93 12.23 2.98
C ILE A 49 -21.92 11.27 3.64
N ALA A 50 -21.97 9.97 3.32
CA ALA A 50 -21.06 8.98 3.89
C ALA A 50 -19.64 9.05 3.32
N ILE A 51 -19.48 9.54 2.08
CA ILE A 51 -18.17 9.80 1.49
C ILE A 51 -17.45 10.92 2.25
N GLY A 52 -18.20 11.96 2.68
CA GLY A 52 -17.66 13.08 3.46
C GLY A 52 -17.29 12.78 4.91
N GLY A 53 -17.57 11.56 5.41
CA GLY A 53 -17.12 11.09 6.74
C GLY A 53 -15.87 10.21 6.69
N LEU A 54 -15.41 9.81 5.50
CA LEU A 54 -14.22 8.97 5.30
C LEU A 54 -12.93 9.80 5.14
N THR A 55 -13.07 11.10 4.88
CA THR A 55 -12.02 12.12 4.74
C THR A 55 -12.19 13.23 5.77
#